data_AF-A0A942DN95-F1
#
_entry.id   AF-A0A942DN95-F1
#
_cell.length_a   1.000
_cell.length_b   1.000
_cell.length_c   1.000
_cell.angle_alpha   90.00
_cell.angle_beta   90.00
_cell.angle_gamma   90.00
#
_symmetry.space_group_name_H-M   'P 1'
#
loop_
_entity.id
_entity.type
_entity.pdbx_description
1 polymer ?
#
loop_
_entity_poly.entity_id
_entity_poly.type
_entity_poly.pdbx_seq_one_letter_code
_entity_poly.pdbx_strand_id
1 'polypeptide(L)'
;MPEKRTLERAQKDRRSGKAPSTQAGEFVREEVEHVRKGKHGVRSPKQAIAIGLSKARKAGVAIPENPNAKKKSAKGVTRKKSSESPRRRARASLKALRREPTSTVSPAAMGKQAHESAVRRGPKKRRAASLKAARTRHAHA
;
A
#
# COMPACT_ATOMS: atom_id res chain seq x y z
N MET A 1 8.49 -5.70 -9.66
CA MET A 1 8.92 -4.28 -9.63
C MET A 1 7.75 -3.43 -10.10
N PRO A 2 7.61 -2.18 -9.64
CA PRO A 2 6.54 -1.28 -10.08
C PRO A 2 6.67 -0.94 -11.57
N GLU A 3 5.55 -0.66 -12.22
CA GLU A 3 5.50 -0.18 -13.61
C GLU A 3 6.14 1.22 -13.73
N LYS A 4 6.77 1.51 -14.88
CA LYS A 4 7.38 2.82 -15.17
C LYS A 4 6.38 3.97 -14.96
N ARG A 5 5.13 3.76 -15.38
CA ARG A 5 4.02 4.71 -15.21
C ARG A 5 3.77 5.06 -13.74
N THR A 6 3.87 4.10 -12.82
CA THR A 6 3.71 4.36 -11.38
C THR A 6 4.82 5.23 -10.84
N LEU A 7 6.07 4.99 -11.28
CA LEU A 7 7.22 5.79 -10.90
C LEU A 7 7.07 7.23 -11.40
N GLU A 8 6.66 7.42 -12.65
CA GLU A 8 6.42 8.74 -13.24
C GLU A 8 5.32 9.51 -12.48
N ARG A 9 4.22 8.85 -12.14
CA ARG A 9 3.14 9.48 -11.35
C ARG A 9 3.61 9.86 -9.94
N ALA A 10 4.32 8.96 -9.26
CA ALA A 10 4.89 9.26 -7.94
C ALA A 10 5.90 10.41 -8.00
N GLN A 11 6.71 10.49 -9.07
CA GLN A 11 7.64 11.59 -9.30
C GLN A 11 6.90 12.90 -9.61
N LYS A 12 5.83 12.86 -10.40
CA LYS A 12 4.97 14.04 -10.66
C LYS A 12 4.39 14.57 -9.36
N ASP A 13 3.84 13.69 -8.52
CA ASP A 13 3.33 14.06 -7.19
C ASP A 13 4.42 14.68 -6.30
N ARG A 14 5.64 14.13 -6.35
CA ARG A 14 6.79 14.70 -5.65
C ARG A 14 7.16 16.09 -6.18
N ARG A 15 7.20 16.28 -7.50
CA ARG A 15 7.48 17.58 -8.15
C ARG A 15 6.41 18.62 -7.81
N SER A 16 5.16 18.20 -7.67
CA SER A 16 4.05 19.05 -7.21
C SER A 16 4.04 19.28 -5.69
N GLY A 17 5.09 18.88 -4.95
CA GLY A 17 5.18 19.09 -3.50
C GLY A 17 4.21 18.27 -2.66
N LYS A 18 3.59 17.22 -3.22
CA LYS A 18 2.61 16.41 -2.48
C LYS A 18 3.28 15.55 -1.42
N ALA A 19 2.54 15.28 -0.34
CA ALA A 19 3.02 14.49 0.79
C ALA A 19 3.49 13.07 0.36
N PRO A 20 4.47 12.46 1.08
CA PRO A 20 4.95 11.11 0.78
C PRO A 20 3.86 10.03 0.78
N SER A 21 2.82 10.20 1.60
CA SER A 21 1.66 9.30 1.63
C SER A 21 0.83 9.37 0.34
N THR A 22 0.82 10.52 -0.35
CA THR A 22 0.13 10.68 -1.64
C THR A 22 0.93 10.02 -2.75
N GLN A 23 2.24 10.26 -2.78
CA GLN A 23 3.17 9.59 -3.71
C GLN A 23 3.09 8.06 -3.58
N ALA A 24 3.03 7.56 -2.34
CA ALA A 24 2.87 6.14 -2.04
C ALA A 24 1.53 5.57 -2.52
N GLY A 25 0.49 6.41 -2.61
CA GLY A 25 -0.84 6.06 -3.08
C GLY A 25 -0.83 5.50 -4.51
N GLU A 26 0.07 5.99 -5.37
CA GLU A 26 0.21 5.49 -6.75
C GLU A 26 0.61 4.01 -6.79
N PHE A 27 1.48 3.56 -5.88
CA PHE A 27 1.89 2.15 -5.79
C PHE A 27 0.79 1.26 -5.21
N VAL A 28 -0.01 1.78 -4.27
CA VAL A 28 -1.18 1.06 -3.75
C VAL A 28 -2.25 0.94 -4.83
N ARG A 29 -2.46 2.00 -5.61
CA ARG A 29 -3.38 1.99 -6.75
C ARG A 29 -2.94 0.97 -7.80
N GLU A 30 -1.66 0.97 -8.18
CA GLU A 30 -1.11 -0.03 -9.10
C GLU A 30 -1.35 -1.46 -8.59
N GLU A 31 -1.08 -1.72 -7.31
CA GLU A 31 -1.29 -3.04 -6.72
C GLU A 31 -2.76 -3.48 -6.79
N VAL A 32 -3.69 -2.57 -6.45
CA VAL A 32 -5.14 -2.83 -6.55
C VAL A 32 -5.53 -3.11 -8.00
N GLU A 33 -5.00 -2.34 -8.95
CA GLU A 33 -5.25 -2.59 -10.38
C GLU A 33 -4.68 -3.93 -10.85
N HIS A 34 -3.50 -4.34 -10.39
CA HIS A 34 -2.91 -5.65 -10.71
C HIS A 34 -3.79 -6.79 -10.21
N VAL A 35 -4.34 -6.66 -9.01
CA VAL A 35 -5.27 -7.65 -8.45
C VAL A 35 -6.59 -7.68 -9.23
N ARG A 36 -7.17 -6.52 -9.55
CA ARG A 36 -8.41 -6.45 -10.34
C ARG A 36 -8.26 -7.02 -11.75
N LYS A 37 -7.09 -6.81 -12.37
CA LYS A 37 -6.73 -7.38 -13.69
C LYS A 37 -6.37 -8.87 -13.62
N GLY A 38 -6.44 -9.52 -12.45
CA GLY A 38 -6.15 -10.95 -12.29
C GLY A 38 -4.67 -11.33 -12.39
N LYS A 39 -3.73 -10.37 -12.31
CA LYS A 39 -2.28 -10.70 -12.37
C LYS A 39 -1.88 -11.59 -11.19
N HIS A 40 -2.46 -11.34 -10.02
CA HIS A 40 -2.37 -12.12 -8.79
C HIS A 40 -3.53 -11.76 -7.84
N GLY A 41 -3.81 -12.58 -6.84
CA GLY A 41 -4.77 -12.26 -5.77
C GLY A 41 -4.11 -11.70 -4.51
N VAL A 42 -4.95 -11.34 -3.54
CA VAL A 42 -4.54 -10.95 -2.18
C VAL A 42 -5.58 -11.43 -1.17
N ARG A 43 -5.15 -11.83 0.03
CA ARG A 43 -6.02 -12.32 1.12
C ARG A 43 -6.89 -11.23 1.72
N SER A 44 -6.48 -9.96 1.63
CA SER A 44 -7.20 -8.85 2.25
C SER A 44 -6.84 -7.49 1.63
N PRO A 45 -7.70 -6.47 1.77
CA PRO A 45 -7.38 -5.08 1.44
C PRO A 45 -6.07 -4.59 2.11
N LYS A 46 -5.88 -4.96 3.38
CA LYS A 46 -4.68 -4.59 4.17
C LYS A 46 -3.40 -5.12 3.52
N GLN A 47 -3.45 -6.32 2.94
CA GLN A 47 -2.32 -6.92 2.24
C GLN A 47 -1.98 -6.16 0.95
N ALA A 48 -2.97 -5.79 0.13
CA ALA A 48 -2.73 -4.99 -1.07
C ALA A 48 -2.06 -3.65 -0.73
N ILE A 49 -2.59 -2.96 0.29
CA ILE A 49 -1.99 -1.71 0.79
C ILE A 49 -0.54 -1.96 1.26
N ALA A 50 -0.29 -3.04 2.00
CA ALA A 50 1.05 -3.36 2.48
C ALA A 50 2.05 -3.68 1.35
N ILE A 51 1.64 -4.41 0.31
CA ILE A 51 2.48 -4.70 -0.85
C ILE A 51 2.79 -3.40 -1.61
N GLY A 52 1.77 -2.57 -1.87
CA GLY A 52 1.94 -1.26 -2.51
C GLY A 52 2.89 -0.34 -1.73
N LEU A 53 2.71 -0.22 -0.42
CA LEU A 53 3.61 0.56 0.45
C LEU A 53 5.04 0.00 0.47
N SER A 54 5.21 -1.33 0.43
CA SER A 54 6.54 -1.95 0.32
C SER A 54 7.21 -1.64 -1.02
N LYS A 55 6.47 -1.64 -2.13
CA LYS A 55 6.96 -1.21 -3.45
C LYS A 55 7.39 0.26 -3.43
N ALA A 56 6.56 1.13 -2.84
CA ALA A 56 6.86 2.55 -2.72
C ALA A 56 8.17 2.82 -1.94
N ARG A 57 8.38 2.12 -0.81
CA ARG A 57 9.65 2.22 -0.06
C ARG A 57 10.84 1.76 -0.88
N LYS A 58 10.72 0.64 -1.60
CA LYS A 58 11.78 0.14 -2.50
C LYS A 58 12.07 1.11 -3.65
N ALA A 59 11.07 1.88 -4.07
CA ALA A 59 11.22 2.92 -5.08
C ALA A 59 11.73 4.27 -4.52
N GLY A 60 12.07 4.34 -3.23
CA GLY A 60 12.66 5.53 -2.61
C GLY A 60 11.66 6.58 -2.13
N VAL A 61 10.36 6.25 -2.02
CA VAL A 61 9.39 7.16 -1.39
C VAL A 61 9.64 7.21 0.12
N ALA A 62 9.77 8.43 0.66
CA ALA A 62 10.05 8.70 2.07
C ALA A 62 8.84 8.45 2.98
N ILE A 63 8.41 7.19 3.07
CA ILE A 63 7.29 6.77 3.90
C ILE A 63 7.81 6.48 5.31
N PRO A 64 7.33 7.17 6.35
CA PRO A 64 7.74 6.89 7.71
C PRO A 64 7.43 5.43 8.08
N GLU A 65 8.34 4.81 8.81
CA GLU A 65 8.08 3.50 9.40
C GLU A 65 6.93 3.61 10.40
N ASN A 66 6.14 2.55 10.52
CA ASN A 66 5.11 2.54 11.54
C ASN A 66 5.80 2.41 12.91
N PRO A 67 5.68 3.40 13.81
CA PRO A 67 6.34 3.36 15.13
C PRO A 67 5.84 2.19 15.99
N ASN A 68 4.61 1.73 15.72
CA ASN A 68 3.98 0.59 16.39
C ASN A 68 4.10 -0.70 15.58
N ALA A 69 4.79 -0.70 14.43
CA ALA A 69 5.24 -1.97 13.90
C ALA A 69 6.17 -2.53 14.97
N LYS A 70 5.79 -3.64 15.60
CA LYS A 70 6.75 -4.45 16.32
C LYS A 70 7.89 -4.63 15.33
N LYS A 71 9.03 -3.96 15.55
CA LYS A 71 10.29 -4.38 14.99
C LYS A 71 10.38 -5.81 15.51
N LYS A 72 9.97 -6.79 14.70
CA LYS A 72 10.58 -8.11 14.80
C LYS A 72 12.01 -7.79 14.48
N SER A 73 12.71 -7.47 15.55
CA SER A 73 14.12 -7.24 15.58
C SER A 73 14.72 -8.32 14.70
N ALA A 74 15.82 -7.94 14.07
CA ALA A 74 16.94 -8.83 13.84
C ALA A 74 17.42 -9.50 15.16
N LYS A 75 16.52 -10.01 16.02
CA LYS A 75 16.82 -10.95 17.09
C LYS A 75 16.81 -12.33 16.46
N GLY A 76 17.99 -12.78 16.07
CA GLY A 76 18.37 -14.18 16.25
C GLY A 76 17.60 -15.22 15.45
N VAL A 77 16.94 -14.87 14.35
CA VAL A 77 16.74 -15.86 13.28
C VAL A 77 17.69 -15.43 12.17
N THR A 78 18.91 -15.96 12.21
CA THR A 78 19.63 -16.28 10.99
C THR A 78 18.68 -17.18 10.19
N ARG A 79 17.73 -16.60 9.47
CA ARG A 79 17.02 -17.34 8.43
C ARG A 79 18.16 -17.76 7.53
N LYS A 80 18.57 -19.03 7.62
CA LYS A 80 19.51 -19.65 6.68
C LYS A 80 19.11 -19.08 5.33
N LYS A 81 19.98 -18.27 4.73
CA LYS A 81 19.74 -17.76 3.38
C LYS A 81 19.41 -19.02 2.60
N SER A 82 18.16 -19.15 2.13
CA SER A 82 17.80 -20.34 1.37
C SER A 82 18.84 -20.42 0.24
N SER A 83 19.48 -21.57 0.08
CA SER A 83 20.35 -21.81 -1.09
C SER A 83 19.56 -21.62 -2.39
N GLU A 84 18.23 -21.69 -2.31
CA GLU A 84 17.32 -21.40 -3.39
C GLU A 84 17.46 -19.96 -3.94
N SER A 85 17.64 -19.89 -5.26
CA SER A 85 17.81 -18.64 -6.00
C SER A 85 16.66 -17.64 -5.76
N PRO A 86 16.94 -16.32 -5.73
CA PRO A 86 15.91 -15.29 -5.59
C PRO A 86 14.80 -15.39 -6.65
N ARG A 87 15.14 -15.83 -7.86
CA ARG A 87 14.20 -16.03 -8.97
C ARG A 87 13.19 -17.15 -8.67
N ARG A 88 13.65 -18.30 -8.15
CA ARG A 88 12.77 -19.42 -7.78
C ARG A 88 11.81 -19.02 -6.66
N ARG A 89 12.33 -18.36 -5.62
CA ARG A 89 11.53 -17.88 -4.49
C ARG A 89 10.45 -16.88 -4.93
N ALA A 90 10.79 -15.98 -5.86
CA ALA A 90 9.84 -15.03 -6.43
C ALA A 90 8.74 -15.75 -7.23
N ARG A 91 9.08 -16.75 -8.05
CA ARG A 91 8.12 -17.57 -8.80
C ARG A 91 7.18 -18.33 -7.87
N ALA A 92 7.70 -18.96 -6.82
CA ALA A 92 6.89 -19.68 -5.84
C ALA A 92 5.91 -18.74 -5.12
N SER A 93 6.38 -17.57 -4.69
CA SER A 93 5.55 -16.54 -4.04
C SER A 93 4.44 -16.05 -4.97
N LEU A 94 4.76 -15.83 -6.26
CA LEU A 94 3.78 -15.40 -7.26
C LEU A 94 2.75 -16.49 -7.55
N LYS A 95 3.17 -17.76 -7.63
CA LYS A 95 2.24 -18.91 -7.78
C LYS A 95 1.29 -19.02 -6.59
N ALA A 96 1.76 -18.78 -5.37
CA ALA A 96 0.92 -18.75 -4.18
C ALA A 96 -0.10 -17.59 -4.25
N LEU A 97 0.35 -16.37 -4.58
CA LEU A 97 -0.54 -15.21 -4.67
C LEU A 97 -1.60 -15.36 -5.77
N ARG A 98 -1.32 -16.07 -6.87
CA ARG A 98 -2.31 -16.33 -7.93
C ARG A 98 -3.50 -17.17 -7.48
N ARG A 99 -3.37 -17.95 -6.40
CA ARG A 99 -4.47 -18.74 -5.82
C ARG A 99 -5.34 -17.94 -4.87
N GLU A 100 -4.88 -16.76 -4.46
CA GLU A 100 -5.64 -15.89 -3.57
C GLU A 100 -6.80 -15.22 -4.33
N PRO A 101 -7.88 -14.85 -3.63
CA PRO A 101 -9.01 -14.18 -4.26
C PRO A 101 -8.64 -12.76 -4.73
N THR A 102 -9.37 -12.29 -5.75
CA THR A 102 -9.29 -10.90 -6.24
C THR A 102 -10.43 -10.03 -5.71
N SER A 103 -11.51 -10.62 -5.18
CA SER A 103 -12.68 -9.93 -4.61
C SER A 103 -12.35 -9.05 -3.40
N THR A 104 -11.21 -9.30 -2.77
CA THR A 104 -10.68 -8.58 -1.60
C THR A 104 -10.26 -7.14 -1.90
N VAL A 105 -10.15 -6.75 -3.18
CA VAL A 105 -9.90 -5.34 -3.59
C VAL A 105 -11.11 -4.70 -4.29
N SER A 106 -12.30 -5.28 -4.10
CA SER A 106 -13.56 -4.67 -4.54
C SER A 106 -13.75 -3.28 -3.90
N PRO A 107 -14.52 -2.38 -4.55
CA PRO A 107 -14.86 -1.08 -3.96
C PRO A 107 -15.44 -1.21 -2.55
N ALA A 108 -16.33 -2.18 -2.33
CA ALA A 108 -16.92 -2.46 -1.02
C ALA A 108 -15.88 -2.90 0.03
N ALA A 109 -14.99 -3.83 -0.32
CA ALA A 109 -13.97 -4.32 0.61
C ALA A 109 -12.97 -3.20 1.01
N MET A 110 -12.56 -2.38 0.03
CA MET A 110 -11.70 -1.23 0.27
C MET A 110 -12.41 -0.15 1.10
N GLY A 111 -13.69 0.11 0.82
CA GLY A 111 -14.53 1.02 1.59
C GLY A 111 -14.68 0.60 3.05
N LYS A 112 -14.93 -0.69 3.30
CA LYS A 112 -15.00 -1.24 4.66
C LYS A 112 -13.69 -1.04 5.42
N GLN A 113 -12.54 -1.31 4.78
CA GLN A 113 -11.24 -1.10 5.40
C GLN A 113 -10.95 0.38 5.71
N ALA A 114 -11.37 1.29 4.82
CA ALA A 114 -11.26 2.73 5.05
C ALA A 114 -12.14 3.18 6.23
N HIS A 115 -13.38 2.68 6.29
CA HIS A 115 -14.32 2.95 7.38
C HIS A 115 -13.77 2.45 8.72
N GLU A 116 -13.34 1.19 8.81
CA GLU A 116 -12.72 0.61 10.01
C GLU A 116 -11.51 1.43 10.47
N SER A 117 -10.67 1.87 9.52
CA SER A 117 -9.50 2.70 9.83
C SER A 117 -9.90 4.07 10.37
N ALA A 118 -10.98 4.66 9.87
CA ALA A 118 -11.51 5.94 10.34
C ALA A 118 -12.12 5.82 11.74
N VAL A 119 -12.89 4.76 12.00
CA VAL A 119 -13.45 4.46 13.32
C VAL A 119 -12.33 4.30 14.36
N ARG A 120 -11.29 3.53 14.03
CA ARG A 120 -10.15 3.30 14.94
C ARG A 120 -9.36 4.57 15.31
N ARG A 121 -9.37 5.61 14.46
CA ARG A 121 -8.72 6.91 14.75
C ARG A 121 -9.51 7.74 15.77
N GLY A 122 -10.77 7.39 16.05
CA GLY A 122 -11.63 8.07 17.01
C GLY A 122 -12.36 9.30 16.44
N PRO A 123 -13.39 9.78 17.17
CA PRO A 123 -14.31 10.82 16.70
C PRO A 123 -13.62 12.16 16.43
N LYS A 124 -12.68 12.59 17.29
CA LYS A 124 -11.95 13.85 17.13
C LYS A 124 -11.18 13.93 15.81
N LYS A 125 -10.47 12.85 15.44
CA LYS A 125 -9.72 12.77 14.18
C LYS A 125 -10.64 12.72 12.96
N ARG A 126 -11.79 12.04 13.05
CA ARG A 126 -12.81 12.04 11.98
C ARG A 126 -13.35 13.44 11.73
N ARG A 127 -13.70 14.19 12.79
CA ARG A 127 -14.15 15.59 12.70
C ARG A 127 -13.08 16.51 12.10
N ALA A 128 -11.83 16.38 12.53
CA ALA A 128 -10.74 17.17 11.96
C ALA A 128 -10.54 16.90 10.46
N ALA A 129 -10.66 15.65 10.03
CA ALA A 129 -10.58 15.28 8.62
C ALA A 129 -11.74 15.84 7.79
N SER A 130 -12.97 15.82 8.30
CA SER A 130 -14.13 16.39 7.60
C SER A 130 -14.05 17.91 7.48
N LEU A 131 -13.62 18.60 8.54
CA LEU A 131 -13.38 20.05 8.50
C LEU A 131 -12.27 20.42 7.50
N LYS A 132 -11.18 19.65 7.47
CA LYS A 132 -10.12 19.83 6.46
C LYS A 132 -10.67 19.65 5.04
N ALA A 133 -11.47 18.62 4.80
CA ALA A 133 -12.08 18.34 3.50
C ALA A 133 -13.04 19.44 3.05
N ALA A 134 -13.83 20.01 3.95
CA ALA A 134 -14.67 21.17 3.66
C ALA A 134 -13.82 22.38 3.22
N ARG A 135 -12.80 22.73 4.01
CA ARG A 135 -11.89 23.84 3.68
C ARG A 135 -11.21 23.67 2.32
N THR A 136 -10.72 22.46 2.01
CA THR A 136 -10.10 22.20 0.71
C THR A 136 -11.09 22.26 -0.45
N ARG A 137 -12.36 21.87 -0.25
CA ARG A 137 -13.39 22.02 -1.29
C ARG A 137 -13.66 23.49 -1.59
N HIS A 138 -13.79 24.32 -0.55
CA HIS A 138 -14.01 25.76 -0.74
C HIS A 138 -12.81 26.49 -1.35
N ALA A 139 -11.59 26.01 -1.14
CA ALA A 139 -10.39 26.59 -1.76
C ALA A 139 -10.18 26.18 -3.24
N HIS A 140 -10.95 25.22 -3.74
CA HIS A 140 -10.86 24.69 -5.10
C HIS A 140 -12.18 24.82 -5.88
N ALA A 141 -13.19 25.46 -5.29
CA ALA A 141 -14.43 25.87 -5.92
C ALA A 141 -14.30 27.34 -6.34
#